data_AF-A0A9P5E6T5-F1
#
_entry.id   AF-A0A9P5E6T5-F1
#
_cell.length_a   1.000
_cell.length_b   1.000
_cell.length_c   1.000
_cell.angle_alpha   90.00
_cell.angle_beta   90.00
_cell.angle_gamma   90.00
#
_symmetry.space_group_name_H-M   'P 1'
#
loop_
_entity.id
_entity.type
_entity.pdbx_description
1 polymer ?
#
loop_
_entity_poly.entity_id
_entity_poly.type
_entity_poly.pdbx_seq_one_letter_code
_entity_poly.pdbx_strand_id
1 'polypeptide(L)'
;MRLSKSLGLAFVSLVAAQEWVAAPKGLEVVSSKLFNGAEISYKTSVCETTEGVSAYSGYVSLPKSLLPDFQHWDEKQRAHLFFWYFEARNNPSTAPTSIYIGGGPGSSSFDNTNGLPCSVNADSNSTALNKISWNKHVNMLYIDQPLGTGFSYVDLVNGTFDTLTQTFTPVKGDGLDLLLASRTPTPHSSIENFFNQPWVQRDLGVPLNFTTGVNNIGKVWLGQTGDIMIGNLHAVERVVERGVNVALIYADRDYRCPWYGGENISLSLNFPSASEFRSAGYTPIKTNCSYTAGFVREHGNISFSRIFESGHGVAGYQPEALSVIFNRVMSRRDLATGEVDLRKHAGYKTKGRKSVRGVMNKVPESPVNTCFVRDAPLSCTDEQLMALTVGEAKVKDWVVVEPKGRKPKAMKVERKGRFV
;
A
#
# COMPACT_ATOMS: atom_id res chain seq x y z
N MET A 1 -39.50 28.28 61.08
CA MET A 1 -38.23 28.67 61.75
C MET A 1 -37.15 27.69 61.29
N ARG A 2 -36.12 28.17 60.58
CA ARG A 2 -34.80 27.55 60.24
C ARG A 2 -34.77 26.13 59.61
N LEU A 3 -34.44 25.98 58.32
CA LEU A 3 -33.09 25.86 57.68
C LEU A 3 -32.46 24.45 57.74
N SER A 4 -32.23 23.83 56.57
CA SER A 4 -30.88 23.49 56.07
C SER A 4 -30.95 22.92 54.63
N LYS A 5 -30.34 23.56 53.63
CA LYS A 5 -29.03 23.22 52.99
C LYS A 5 -29.08 21.86 52.22
N SER A 6 -28.63 21.68 50.99
CA SER A 6 -27.49 22.29 50.31
C SER A 6 -27.46 21.90 48.82
N LEU A 7 -26.87 22.81 48.02
CA LEU A 7 -25.91 22.60 46.94
C LEU A 7 -26.32 21.77 45.70
N GLY A 8 -26.51 22.50 44.60
CA GLY A 8 -26.32 21.99 43.25
C GLY A 8 -24.85 21.65 42.98
N LEU A 9 -24.64 20.60 42.19
CA LEU A 9 -23.34 20.23 41.66
C LEU A 9 -23.30 20.49 40.15
N ALA A 10 -22.40 21.41 39.81
CA ALA A 10 -21.47 21.41 38.69
C ALA A 10 -21.96 20.91 37.31
N PHE A 11 -22.06 21.87 36.39
CA PHE A 11 -21.85 21.64 34.96
C PHE A 11 -20.53 20.89 34.74
N VAL A 12 -20.61 19.65 34.28
CA VAL A 12 -19.50 19.01 33.56
C VAL A 12 -19.63 19.49 32.12
N SER A 13 -18.87 20.51 31.76
CA SER A 13 -18.58 20.79 30.36
C SER A 13 -17.76 19.61 29.82
N LEU A 14 -18.43 18.68 29.12
CA LEU A 14 -17.75 17.81 28.18
C LEU A 14 -17.13 18.71 27.11
N VAL A 15 -15.85 19.03 27.25
CA VAL A 15 -15.05 19.45 26.11
C VAL A 15 -14.87 18.20 25.27
N ALA A 16 -15.78 17.98 24.32
CA ALA A 16 -15.48 17.15 23.17
C ALA A 16 -14.31 17.85 22.46
N ALA A 17 -13.10 17.32 22.62
CA ALA A 17 -11.96 17.78 21.84
C ALA A 17 -12.26 17.45 20.36
N GLN A 18 -12.78 18.44 19.64
CA GLN A 18 -12.85 18.40 18.19
C GLN A 18 -11.41 18.59 17.68
N GLU A 19 -10.75 17.49 17.34
CA GLU A 19 -9.42 17.50 16.73
C GLU A 19 -9.53 17.79 15.23
N TRP A 20 -9.70 19.07 14.89
CA TRP A 20 -9.45 19.53 13.53
C TRP A 20 -7.95 19.42 13.25
N VAL A 21 -7.57 18.86 12.09
CA VAL A 21 -6.16 18.81 11.69
C VAL A 21 -5.68 20.23 11.45
N ALA A 22 -4.68 20.66 12.21
CA ALA A 22 -4.14 22.00 12.08
C ALA A 22 -3.43 22.16 10.73
N ALA A 23 -3.56 23.34 10.12
CA ALA A 23 -2.81 23.66 8.91
C ALA A 23 -1.30 23.49 9.15
N PRO A 24 -0.57 22.82 8.23
CA PRO A 24 0.85 22.56 8.38
C PRO A 24 1.64 23.88 8.38
N LYS A 25 2.71 23.91 9.19
CA LYS A 25 3.61 25.06 9.33
C LYS A 25 5.05 24.65 9.01
N GLY A 26 5.84 25.59 8.52
CA GLY A 26 7.27 25.36 8.24
C GLY A 26 7.52 24.44 7.04
N LEU A 27 6.65 24.50 6.03
CA LEU A 27 6.87 23.82 4.76
C LEU A 27 7.85 24.65 3.91
N GLU A 28 8.84 23.98 3.34
CA GLU A 28 9.63 24.52 2.23
C GLU A 28 8.82 24.38 0.95
N VAL A 29 8.88 25.38 0.06
CA VAL A 29 8.16 25.38 -1.22
C VAL A 29 9.13 25.63 -2.35
N VAL A 30 9.10 24.75 -3.35
CA VAL A 30 9.92 24.81 -4.55
C VAL A 30 9.01 24.83 -5.78
N SER A 31 9.07 25.93 -6.53
CA SER A 31 8.35 26.02 -7.80
C SER A 31 9.08 25.21 -8.89
N SER A 32 8.31 24.52 -9.72
CA SER A 32 8.84 23.76 -10.85
C SER A 32 9.44 24.68 -11.91
N LYS A 33 10.64 24.32 -12.37
CA LYS A 33 11.30 25.00 -13.49
C LYS A 33 10.81 24.53 -14.87
N LEU A 34 10.12 23.38 -14.91
CA LEU A 34 9.68 22.72 -16.15
C LEU A 34 8.20 22.93 -16.42
N PHE A 35 7.40 23.05 -15.37
CA PHE A 35 5.94 23.09 -15.45
C PHE A 35 5.43 24.32 -14.73
N ASN A 36 5.01 25.33 -15.50
CA ASN A 36 4.57 26.61 -14.94
C ASN A 36 3.39 26.40 -13.97
N GLY A 37 3.49 27.01 -12.79
CA GLY A 37 2.48 26.92 -11.74
C GLY A 37 2.47 25.62 -10.95
N ALA A 38 3.26 24.60 -11.31
CA ALA A 38 3.47 23.42 -10.47
C ALA A 38 4.49 23.70 -9.36
N GLU A 39 4.29 23.12 -8.18
CA GLU A 39 5.16 23.32 -7.03
C GLU A 39 5.25 22.05 -6.18
N ILE A 40 6.33 21.94 -5.41
CA ILE A 40 6.49 20.93 -4.37
C ILE A 40 6.56 21.66 -3.04
N SER A 41 5.68 21.32 -2.11
CA SER A 41 5.80 21.71 -0.70
C SER A 41 6.26 20.51 0.12
N TYR A 42 7.24 20.67 1.01
CA TYR A 42 7.77 19.55 1.79
C TYR A 42 8.40 19.96 3.11
N LYS A 43 8.67 18.96 3.95
CA LYS A 43 9.51 19.07 5.14
C LYS A 43 10.29 17.78 5.38
N THR A 44 11.28 17.83 6.26
CA THR A 44 11.95 16.62 6.78
C THR A 44 10.93 15.73 7.49
N SER A 45 11.04 14.43 7.26
CA SER A 45 10.02 13.47 7.65
C SER A 45 10.48 12.47 8.71
N VAL A 46 9.51 11.75 9.29
CA VAL A 46 9.72 10.68 10.27
C VAL A 46 10.06 9.36 9.56
N CYS A 47 10.11 8.22 10.28
CA CYS A 47 10.33 6.85 9.77
C CYS A 47 11.79 6.47 9.47
N GLU A 48 12.51 7.21 8.65
CA GLU A 48 13.93 6.93 8.39
C GLU A 48 14.80 7.56 9.47
N THR A 49 15.54 6.72 10.20
CA THR A 49 16.37 7.12 11.35
C THR A 49 17.85 6.81 11.16
N THR A 50 18.24 6.33 9.97
CA THR A 50 19.65 6.11 9.63
C THR A 50 20.39 7.45 9.58
N GLU A 51 21.51 7.55 10.29
CA GLU A 51 22.33 8.75 10.32
C GLU A 51 22.80 9.15 8.91
N GLY A 52 22.63 10.43 8.56
CA GLY A 52 23.04 10.97 7.27
C GLY A 52 22.13 10.62 6.09
N VAL A 53 20.97 10.00 6.32
CA VAL A 53 19.97 9.68 5.28
C VAL A 53 18.77 10.59 5.43
N SER A 54 18.45 11.35 4.40
CA SER A 54 17.34 12.30 4.43
C SER A 54 16.02 11.66 3.99
N ALA A 55 14.93 12.10 4.59
CA ALA A 55 13.57 11.77 4.18
C ALA A 55 12.71 13.01 4.14
N TYR A 56 11.83 13.10 3.14
CA TYR A 56 10.96 14.26 2.91
C TYR A 56 9.54 13.81 2.66
N SER A 57 8.57 14.51 3.24
CA SER A 57 7.16 14.30 2.95
C SER A 57 6.49 15.63 2.64
N GLY A 58 5.45 15.58 1.81
CA GLY A 58 4.70 16.76 1.42
C GLY A 58 3.89 16.55 0.16
N TYR A 59 3.69 17.60 -0.62
CA TYR A 59 2.78 17.60 -1.75
C TYR A 59 3.44 18.04 -3.04
N VAL A 60 3.17 17.30 -4.11
CA VAL A 60 3.29 17.82 -5.48
C VAL A 60 1.94 18.47 -5.81
N SER A 61 1.95 19.78 -6.04
CA SER A 61 0.74 20.56 -6.33
C SER A 61 0.73 20.97 -7.80
N LEU A 62 -0.32 20.55 -8.52
CA LEU A 62 -0.48 20.79 -9.96
C LEU A 62 -1.69 21.71 -10.21
N PRO A 63 -1.54 22.82 -10.96
CA PRO A 63 -2.66 23.64 -11.39
C PRO A 63 -3.54 22.90 -12.40
N LYS A 64 -4.83 23.28 -12.47
CA LYS A 64 -5.77 22.84 -13.50
C LYS A 64 -5.20 22.94 -14.92
N SER A 65 -4.38 23.96 -15.22
CA SER A 65 -3.77 24.15 -16.54
C SER A 65 -2.86 23.00 -17.00
N LEU A 66 -2.38 22.16 -16.08
CA LEU A 66 -1.60 20.95 -16.39
C LEU A 66 -2.44 19.67 -16.37
N LEU A 67 -3.74 19.78 -16.14
CA LEU A 67 -4.67 18.69 -15.87
C LEU A 67 -5.86 18.76 -16.85
N PRO A 68 -5.64 18.47 -18.15
CA PRO A 68 -6.64 18.70 -19.20
C PRO A 68 -7.90 17.85 -19.05
N ASP A 69 -7.81 16.72 -18.35
CA ASP A 69 -8.94 15.82 -18.11
C ASP A 69 -9.91 16.37 -17.04
N PHE A 70 -9.53 17.40 -16.29
CA PHE A 70 -10.31 17.99 -15.20
C PHE A 70 -11.04 19.27 -15.64
N GLN A 71 -11.77 19.19 -16.75
CA GLN A 71 -12.42 20.35 -17.39
C GLN A 71 -13.45 21.05 -16.47
N HIS A 72 -14.08 20.30 -15.56
CA HIS A 72 -15.10 20.80 -14.64
C HIS A 72 -14.56 21.50 -13.39
N TRP A 73 -13.24 21.54 -13.19
CA TRP A 73 -12.65 22.24 -12.05
C TRP A 73 -12.71 23.76 -12.20
N ASP A 74 -12.79 24.48 -11.09
CA ASP A 74 -12.52 25.92 -11.03
C ASP A 74 -11.05 26.20 -11.39
N GLU A 75 -10.77 27.35 -11.99
CA GLU A 75 -9.40 27.76 -12.35
C GLU A 75 -8.45 27.85 -11.15
N LYS A 76 -8.99 28.05 -9.94
CA LYS A 76 -8.22 28.09 -8.70
C LYS A 76 -7.95 26.71 -8.11
N GLN A 77 -8.66 25.67 -8.53
CA GLN A 77 -8.47 24.32 -8.01
C GLN A 77 -7.13 23.73 -8.46
N ARG A 78 -6.54 22.96 -7.56
CA ARG A 78 -5.22 22.35 -7.71
C ARG A 78 -5.28 20.90 -7.23
N ALA A 79 -4.55 20.03 -7.91
CA ALA A 79 -4.34 18.67 -7.45
C ALA A 79 -3.18 18.67 -6.46
N HIS A 80 -3.37 18.11 -5.27
CA HIS A 80 -2.33 17.96 -4.26
C HIS A 80 -2.04 16.47 -4.04
N LEU A 81 -0.98 15.96 -4.67
CA LEU A 81 -0.55 14.56 -4.52
C LEU A 81 0.45 14.45 -3.38
N PHE A 82 0.10 13.74 -2.32
CA PHE A 82 0.99 13.49 -1.21
C PHE A 82 2.08 12.49 -1.61
N PHE A 83 3.31 12.80 -1.21
CA PHE A 83 4.46 11.93 -1.40
C PHE A 83 5.24 11.75 -0.11
N TRP A 84 5.92 10.62 -0.02
CA TRP A 84 6.97 10.36 0.97
C TRP A 84 8.20 9.84 0.26
N TYR A 85 9.27 10.62 0.30
CA TYR A 85 10.53 10.34 -0.33
C TYR A 85 11.57 9.95 0.72
N PHE A 86 12.39 8.95 0.39
CA PHE A 86 13.48 8.49 1.21
C PHE A 86 14.74 8.33 0.36
N GLU A 87 15.82 8.95 0.80
CA GLU A 87 17.13 8.74 0.20
C GLU A 87 17.58 7.28 0.35
N ALA A 88 18.42 6.85 -0.59
CA ALA A 88 19.10 5.58 -0.48
C ALA A 88 20.05 5.63 0.71
N ARG A 89 20.03 4.60 1.55
CA ARG A 89 20.98 4.47 2.69
C ARG A 89 22.43 4.32 2.24
N ASN A 90 22.65 3.95 0.99
CA ASN A 90 23.98 3.80 0.41
C ASN A 90 24.08 4.66 -0.87
N ASN A 91 25.00 5.62 -0.85
CA ASN A 91 25.34 6.49 -1.98
C ASN A 91 24.14 7.20 -2.64
N PRO A 92 23.29 7.93 -1.88
CA PRO A 92 22.03 8.49 -2.37
C PRO A 92 22.16 9.39 -3.60
N SER A 93 23.27 10.12 -3.73
CA SER A 93 23.57 11.00 -4.87
C SER A 93 23.77 10.25 -6.20
N THR A 94 24.06 8.95 -6.16
CA THR A 94 24.31 8.11 -7.35
C THR A 94 23.35 6.92 -7.45
N ALA A 95 22.56 6.68 -6.42
CA ALA A 95 21.58 5.61 -6.39
C ALA A 95 20.45 5.87 -7.40
N PRO A 96 19.89 4.82 -8.04
CA PRO A 96 18.70 4.98 -8.87
C PRO A 96 17.52 5.46 -8.02
N THR A 97 16.56 6.12 -8.66
CA THR A 97 15.30 6.51 -8.03
C THR A 97 14.16 5.64 -8.54
N SER A 98 13.34 5.14 -7.62
CA SER A 98 12.15 4.33 -7.93
C SER A 98 10.90 4.97 -7.36
N ILE A 99 9.81 4.86 -8.10
CA ILE A 99 8.48 5.27 -7.65
C ILE A 99 7.69 4.02 -7.26
N TYR A 100 7.08 4.04 -6.08
CA TYR A 100 6.10 3.04 -5.67
C TYR A 100 4.70 3.64 -5.71
N ILE A 101 3.76 2.86 -6.24
CA ILE A 101 2.36 3.24 -6.41
C ILE A 101 1.48 2.09 -5.93
N GLY A 102 0.62 2.38 -4.95
CA GLY A 102 -0.40 1.48 -4.44
C GLY A 102 -1.53 1.21 -5.44
N GLY A 103 -2.26 0.13 -5.20
CA GLY A 103 -3.35 -0.35 -6.06
C GLY A 103 -4.74 0.08 -5.60
N GLY A 104 -5.67 -0.88 -5.52
CA GLY A 104 -7.06 -0.66 -5.14
C GLY A 104 -8.01 -0.89 -6.31
N PRO A 105 -8.40 0.15 -7.07
CA PRO A 105 -7.85 1.51 -7.10
C PRO A 105 -8.26 2.40 -5.91
N GLY A 106 -7.43 3.39 -5.57
CA GLY A 106 -7.67 4.31 -4.46
C GLY A 106 -7.19 3.82 -3.11
N SER A 107 -6.28 2.86 -3.08
CA SER A 107 -5.57 2.44 -1.87
C SER A 107 -4.27 3.22 -1.72
N SER A 108 -3.97 3.66 -0.50
CA SER A 108 -2.75 4.39 -0.21
C SER A 108 -1.50 3.57 -0.54
N SER A 109 -0.45 4.27 -0.97
CA SER A 109 0.89 3.69 -1.15
C SER A 109 1.59 3.39 0.18
N PHE A 110 1.02 3.84 1.29
CA PHE A 110 1.60 3.73 2.63
C PHE A 110 0.97 2.58 3.40
N ASP A 111 1.35 1.38 3.03
CA ASP A 111 1.06 0.17 3.80
C ASP A 111 2.37 -0.53 4.22
N ASN A 112 2.31 -1.33 5.28
CA ASN A 112 3.47 -2.05 5.83
C ASN A 112 4.00 -3.17 4.89
N THR A 113 3.45 -3.34 3.70
CA THR A 113 3.83 -4.39 2.72
C THR A 113 4.60 -3.84 1.51
N ASN A 114 4.96 -2.55 1.52
CA ASN A 114 5.53 -1.84 0.36
C ASN A 114 7.04 -1.55 0.48
N GLY A 115 7.74 -2.32 1.31
CA GLY A 115 9.19 -2.16 1.49
C GLY A 115 9.60 -0.83 2.14
N LEU A 116 8.68 -0.16 2.85
CA LEU A 116 8.92 1.12 3.53
C LEU A 116 10.16 1.08 4.45
N PRO A 117 10.87 2.23 4.63
CA PRO A 117 12.06 2.32 5.48
C PRO A 117 11.87 2.00 6.96
N CYS A 118 10.63 2.04 7.45
CA CYS A 118 10.25 1.61 8.78
C CYS A 118 8.94 0.82 8.75
N SER A 119 8.66 0.13 9.86
CA SER A 119 7.37 -0.47 10.16
C SER A 119 6.72 0.24 11.34
N VAL A 120 5.42 0.48 11.26
CA VAL A 120 4.64 1.00 12.40
C VAL A 120 4.52 -0.08 13.48
N ASN A 121 4.84 0.28 14.72
CA ASN A 121 4.75 -0.62 15.86
C ASN A 121 3.30 -0.82 16.31
N ALA A 122 3.05 -1.87 17.12
CA ALA A 122 1.71 -2.21 17.58
C ALA A 122 1.04 -1.11 18.42
N ASP A 123 1.83 -0.22 19.04
CA ASP A 123 1.35 0.94 19.79
C ASP A 123 0.71 2.02 18.89
N SER A 124 0.87 1.90 17.56
CA SER A 124 0.44 2.91 16.57
C SER A 124 0.98 4.31 16.86
N ASN A 125 2.07 4.41 17.61
CA ASN A 125 2.65 5.67 18.09
C ASN A 125 4.17 5.70 17.97
N SER A 126 4.79 4.58 17.58
CA SER A 126 6.21 4.53 17.27
C SER A 126 6.47 3.70 16.01
N THR A 127 7.68 3.84 15.47
CA THR A 127 8.14 3.08 14.31
C THR A 127 9.44 2.38 14.63
N ALA A 128 9.70 1.27 13.93
CA ALA A 128 10.97 0.56 13.98
C ALA A 128 11.63 0.57 12.60
N LEU A 129 12.94 0.81 12.56
CA LEU A 129 13.70 0.84 11.32
C LEU A 129 13.63 -0.53 10.61
N ASN A 130 13.21 -0.53 9.35
CA ASN A 130 13.15 -1.72 8.52
C ASN A 130 14.53 -1.96 7.87
N LYS A 131 15.27 -2.94 8.40
CA LYS A 131 16.63 -3.29 7.94
C LYS A 131 16.69 -3.83 6.51
N ILE A 132 15.56 -4.31 5.99
CA ILE A 132 15.42 -4.91 4.65
C ILE A 132 14.57 -4.03 3.71
N SER A 133 14.44 -2.74 4.03
CA SER A 133 13.77 -1.76 3.16
C SER A 133 14.41 -1.67 1.78
N TRP A 134 13.58 -1.31 0.80
CA TRP A 134 13.98 -1.03 -0.57
C TRP A 134 14.88 0.18 -0.70
N ASN A 135 14.85 1.12 0.26
CA ASN A 135 15.76 2.27 0.23
C ASN A 135 17.21 1.93 0.61
N LYS A 136 17.57 0.66 0.75
CA LYS A 136 18.96 0.29 1.01
C LYS A 136 19.92 0.78 -0.08
N HIS A 137 19.54 0.68 -1.34
CA HIS A 137 20.37 1.06 -2.50
C HIS A 137 19.62 1.89 -3.55
N VAL A 138 18.43 2.39 -3.22
CA VAL A 138 17.52 3.06 -4.15
C VAL A 138 16.89 4.24 -3.43
N ASN A 139 16.82 5.40 -4.08
CA ASN A 139 16.01 6.51 -3.60
C ASN A 139 14.53 6.15 -3.84
N MET A 140 13.73 6.04 -2.79
CA MET A 140 12.35 5.58 -2.90
C MET A 140 11.37 6.75 -2.80
N LEU A 141 10.51 6.90 -3.82
CA LEU A 141 9.42 7.85 -3.85
C LEU A 141 8.08 7.11 -3.79
N TYR A 142 7.35 7.25 -2.70
CA TYR A 142 6.01 6.72 -2.54
C TYR A 142 4.99 7.83 -2.79
N ILE A 143 3.92 7.57 -3.55
CA ILE A 143 2.92 8.59 -3.91
C ILE A 143 1.52 8.05 -3.66
N ASP A 144 0.71 8.79 -2.91
CA ASP A 144 -0.72 8.50 -2.81
C ASP A 144 -1.45 8.94 -4.07
N GLN A 145 -2.09 7.99 -4.75
CA GLN A 145 -2.82 8.25 -5.98
C GLN A 145 -4.01 7.28 -6.12
N PRO A 146 -5.07 7.66 -6.85
CA PRO A 146 -5.34 9.00 -7.40
C PRO A 146 -5.77 10.01 -6.32
N LEU A 147 -6.14 11.23 -6.71
CA LEU A 147 -6.64 12.26 -5.79
C LEU A 147 -7.80 11.74 -4.93
N GLY A 148 -7.80 12.10 -3.64
CA GLY A 148 -8.70 11.57 -2.62
C GLY A 148 -8.13 10.37 -1.86
N THR A 149 -7.07 9.73 -2.37
CA THR A 149 -6.42 8.58 -1.72
C THR A 149 -5.46 9.03 -0.63
N GLY A 150 -5.52 8.41 0.56
CA GLY A 150 -4.55 8.67 1.62
C GLY A 150 -4.56 10.13 2.05
N PHE A 151 -3.44 10.80 1.86
CA PHE A 151 -3.31 12.24 2.12
C PHE A 151 -3.48 13.12 0.88
N SER A 152 -3.72 12.57 -0.31
CA SER A 152 -3.87 13.34 -1.56
C SER A 152 -5.27 13.95 -1.69
N TYR A 153 -5.38 15.22 -2.06
CA TYR A 153 -6.66 15.96 -2.08
C TYR A 153 -6.73 17.05 -3.16
N VAL A 154 -7.91 17.65 -3.31
CA VAL A 154 -8.15 18.84 -4.16
C VAL A 154 -8.55 20.01 -3.27
N ASP A 155 -9.73 19.89 -2.66
CA ASP A 155 -10.23 20.83 -1.66
C ASP A 155 -10.37 20.15 -0.30
N LEU A 156 -10.10 20.91 0.76
CA LEU A 156 -10.29 20.46 2.13
C LEU A 156 -11.68 20.88 2.61
N VAL A 157 -12.47 19.90 3.03
CA VAL A 157 -13.81 20.12 3.58
C VAL A 157 -13.85 19.63 5.02
N ASN A 158 -14.39 20.47 5.90
CA ASN A 158 -14.61 20.12 7.29
C ASN A 158 -15.87 19.27 7.44
N GLY A 159 -15.78 18.13 8.14
CA GLY A 159 -16.90 17.20 8.31
C GLY A 159 -16.66 16.15 9.38
N THR A 160 -17.70 15.38 9.67
CA THR A 160 -17.63 14.18 10.51
C THR A 160 -17.53 12.94 9.63
N PHE A 161 -16.66 12.01 10.00
CA PHE A 161 -16.54 10.72 9.33
C PHE A 161 -17.13 9.63 10.22
N ASP A 162 -18.22 9.01 9.79
CA ASP A 162 -18.78 7.84 10.46
C ASP A 162 -17.90 6.64 10.13
N THR A 163 -17.15 6.16 11.12
CA THR A 163 -16.20 5.05 10.96
C THR A 163 -16.88 3.71 10.67
N LEU A 164 -18.16 3.53 11.01
CA LEU A 164 -18.89 2.29 10.76
C LEU A 164 -19.46 2.25 9.33
N THR A 165 -19.97 3.38 8.86
CA THR A 165 -20.56 3.47 7.52
C THR A 165 -19.57 3.96 6.46
N GLN A 166 -18.39 4.44 6.87
CA GLN A 166 -17.42 5.18 6.07
C GLN A 166 -18.04 6.38 5.34
N THR A 167 -19.03 7.01 5.97
CA THR A 167 -19.74 8.15 5.39
C THR A 167 -19.14 9.43 5.94
N PHE A 168 -18.62 10.28 5.05
CA PHE A 168 -18.27 11.64 5.40
C PHE A 168 -19.50 12.55 5.33
N THR A 169 -19.78 13.27 6.41
CA THR A 169 -20.86 14.26 6.52
C THR A 169 -20.24 15.65 6.73
N PRO A 170 -20.29 16.54 5.73
CA PRO A 170 -19.72 17.88 5.87
C PRO A 170 -20.46 18.69 6.95
N VAL A 171 -19.73 19.51 7.70
CA VAL A 171 -20.32 20.48 8.65
C VAL A 171 -20.89 21.62 7.82
N LYS A 172 -22.18 21.53 7.46
CA LYS A 172 -23.00 22.52 6.71
C LYS A 172 -22.23 23.74 6.17
N GLY A 173 -21.85 23.67 4.90
CA GLY A 173 -21.38 24.77 4.08
C GLY A 173 -21.71 24.47 2.62
N ASP A 174 -22.28 25.44 1.92
CA ASP A 174 -22.73 25.34 0.53
C ASP A 174 -21.55 24.98 -0.40
N GLY A 175 -21.65 23.89 -1.17
CA GLY A 175 -20.72 23.63 -2.27
C GLY A 175 -20.44 22.17 -2.62
N LEU A 176 -21.19 21.69 -3.61
CA LEU A 176 -20.80 20.72 -4.65
C LEU A 176 -20.44 19.27 -4.28
N ASP A 177 -21.47 18.44 -4.41
CA ASP A 177 -21.53 17.12 -5.04
C ASP A 177 -20.47 16.05 -4.73
N LEU A 178 -20.88 15.09 -3.88
CA LEU A 178 -20.57 13.66 -3.98
C LEU A 178 -21.61 12.90 -3.15
N LEU A 179 -22.86 12.95 -3.58
CA LEU A 179 -23.89 12.03 -3.09
C LEU A 179 -23.62 10.65 -3.67
N LEU A 180 -23.40 9.65 -2.80
CA LEU A 180 -24.28 8.48 -2.67
C LEU A 180 -23.65 7.40 -1.77
N ALA A 181 -24.45 6.98 -0.80
CA ALA A 181 -24.18 5.89 0.12
C ALA A 181 -24.08 4.54 -0.60
N SER A 182 -23.18 3.66 -0.13
CA SER A 182 -23.54 2.27 0.19
C SER A 182 -22.37 1.50 0.80
N ARG A 183 -22.69 0.90 1.95
CA ARG A 183 -22.00 -0.07 2.80
C ARG A 183 -20.91 -0.93 2.14
N THR A 184 -19.74 -0.95 2.76
CA THR A 184 -18.79 -2.08 2.83
C THR A 184 -17.76 -1.75 3.91
N PRO A 185 -17.73 -2.44 5.07
CA PRO A 185 -16.80 -2.13 6.14
C PRO A 185 -15.44 -2.78 5.84
N THR A 186 -14.44 -1.97 5.52
CA THR A 186 -13.01 -2.34 5.57
C THR A 186 -12.37 -1.53 6.69
N PRO A 187 -12.10 -2.12 7.86
CA PRO A 187 -11.55 -1.36 8.97
C PRO A 187 -10.02 -1.48 9.16
N HIS A 188 -9.55 -0.69 10.12
CA HIS A 188 -8.30 0.05 10.10
C HIS A 188 -7.12 -0.65 10.80
N SER A 189 -5.96 -0.61 10.14
CA SER A 189 -4.69 -1.19 10.59
C SER A 189 -3.89 -0.23 11.49
N SER A 190 -2.91 -0.72 12.27
CA SER A 190 -2.04 0.09 13.14
C SER A 190 -1.39 1.28 12.43
N ILE A 191 -1.16 1.18 11.11
CA ILE A 191 -0.59 2.26 10.29
C ILE A 191 -1.54 3.44 10.11
N GLU A 192 -2.85 3.21 10.01
CA GLU A 192 -3.83 4.30 9.90
C GLU A 192 -3.97 5.08 11.20
N ASN A 193 -3.94 4.38 12.33
CA ASN A 193 -3.93 5.02 13.65
C ASN A 193 -2.65 5.84 13.86
N PHE A 194 -1.52 5.36 13.36
CA PHE A 194 -0.25 6.08 13.39
C PHE A 194 -0.30 7.37 12.58
N PHE A 195 -0.75 7.29 11.32
CA PHE A 195 -0.85 8.48 10.47
C PHE A 195 -1.86 9.52 10.98
N ASN A 196 -2.84 9.10 11.77
CA ASN A 196 -3.81 10.00 12.39
C ASN A 196 -3.40 10.51 13.79
N GLN A 197 -2.18 10.22 14.26
CA GLN A 197 -1.66 10.89 15.46
C GLN A 197 -1.36 12.37 15.15
N PRO A 198 -1.71 13.32 16.03
CA PRO A 198 -1.48 14.75 15.78
C PRO A 198 -0.01 15.11 15.54
N TRP A 199 0.91 14.45 16.26
CA TRP A 199 2.35 14.69 16.08
C TRP A 199 2.85 14.13 14.75
N VAL A 200 2.32 13.00 14.27
CA VAL A 200 2.66 12.42 12.96
C VAL A 200 2.16 13.34 11.85
N GLN A 201 0.91 13.81 11.92
CA GLN A 201 0.37 14.73 10.92
C GLN A 201 1.18 16.02 10.83
N ARG A 202 1.54 16.60 11.99
CA ARG A 202 2.40 17.77 12.08
C ARG A 202 3.78 17.50 11.46
N ASP A 203 4.38 16.36 11.75
CA ASP A 203 5.74 16.02 11.31
C ASP A 203 5.77 15.62 9.82
N LEU A 204 4.67 15.07 9.29
CA LEU A 204 4.51 14.83 7.85
C LEU A 204 4.14 16.09 7.07
N GLY A 205 3.56 17.08 7.74
CA GLY A 205 3.14 18.34 7.13
C GLY A 205 1.80 18.23 6.38
N VAL A 206 0.90 17.39 6.88
CA VAL A 206 -0.39 17.09 6.23
C VAL A 206 -1.54 17.89 6.88
N PRO A 207 -2.48 18.44 6.08
CA PRO A 207 -3.61 19.23 6.57
C PRO A 207 -4.91 18.44 6.78
N LEU A 208 -4.88 17.11 6.68
CA LEU A 208 -6.06 16.24 6.70
C LEU A 208 -5.80 14.92 7.42
N ASN A 209 -6.88 14.25 7.80
CA ASN A 209 -6.82 12.90 8.35
C ASN A 209 -6.50 11.88 7.25
N PHE A 210 -5.70 10.88 7.60
CA PHE A 210 -5.33 9.79 6.73
C PHE A 210 -6.46 8.79 6.56
N THR A 211 -6.61 8.26 5.35
CA THR A 211 -7.48 7.11 5.04
C THR A 211 -6.71 6.09 4.22
N THR A 212 -6.71 4.81 4.63
CA THR A 212 -5.97 3.75 3.90
C THR A 212 -6.51 3.47 2.50
N GLY A 213 -7.77 3.85 2.25
CA GLY A 213 -8.32 3.93 0.91
C GLY A 213 -9.74 4.48 0.92
N VAL A 214 -10.14 5.07 -0.20
CA VAL A 214 -11.50 5.59 -0.39
C VAL A 214 -12.28 4.60 -1.20
N ASN A 215 -13.23 3.92 -0.55
CA ASN A 215 -14.10 2.92 -1.18
C ASN A 215 -14.87 3.45 -2.39
N ASN A 216 -15.03 4.77 -2.52
CA ASN A 216 -15.76 5.41 -3.61
C ASN A 216 -14.96 5.36 -4.92
N ILE A 217 -13.64 5.53 -4.87
CA ILE A 217 -12.78 5.48 -6.07
C ILE A 217 -12.84 4.07 -6.67
N GLY A 218 -12.63 3.05 -5.83
CA GLY A 218 -12.81 1.66 -6.20
C GLY A 218 -14.19 1.38 -6.79
N LYS A 219 -15.27 1.83 -6.15
CA LYS A 219 -16.65 1.60 -6.65
C LYS A 219 -16.91 2.23 -8.01
N VAL A 220 -16.48 3.47 -8.24
CA VAL A 220 -16.68 4.15 -9.51
C VAL A 220 -15.90 3.43 -10.62
N TRP A 221 -14.61 3.17 -10.39
CA TRP A 221 -13.75 2.58 -11.41
C TRP A 221 -14.08 1.11 -11.71
N LEU A 222 -14.35 0.32 -10.67
CA LEU A 222 -14.65 -1.10 -10.81
C LEU A 222 -16.09 -1.35 -11.24
N GLY A 223 -17.05 -0.54 -10.75
CA GLY A 223 -18.47 -0.81 -10.87
C GLY A 223 -19.23 0.07 -11.87
N GLN A 224 -18.86 1.34 -12.03
CA GLN A 224 -19.62 2.29 -12.85
C GLN A 224 -19.00 2.50 -14.23
N THR A 225 -17.67 2.66 -14.31
CA THR A 225 -16.99 2.92 -15.59
C THR A 225 -16.56 1.63 -16.29
N GLY A 226 -16.45 0.52 -15.56
CA GLY A 226 -16.03 -0.78 -16.10
C GLY A 226 -14.52 -0.87 -16.40
N ASP A 227 -13.71 0.00 -15.80
CA ASP A 227 -12.28 0.14 -16.10
C ASP A 227 -11.49 -1.16 -15.88
N ILE A 228 -11.92 -1.98 -14.91
CA ILE A 228 -11.31 -3.31 -14.63
C ILE A 228 -11.34 -4.26 -15.83
N MET A 229 -12.26 -4.06 -16.78
CA MET A 229 -12.38 -4.90 -17.97
C MET A 229 -11.47 -4.43 -19.11
N ILE A 230 -10.85 -3.26 -18.98
CA ILE A 230 -9.98 -2.66 -20.00
C ILE A 230 -8.56 -3.19 -19.78
N GLY A 231 -8.12 -4.10 -20.65
CA GLY A 231 -6.75 -4.63 -20.65
C GLY A 231 -5.95 -4.14 -21.86
N ASN A 232 -4.67 -3.81 -21.66
CA ASN A 232 -3.78 -3.41 -22.76
C ASN A 232 -2.39 -4.08 -22.64
N LEU A 233 -2.25 -5.26 -23.23
CA LEU A 233 -0.96 -5.98 -23.28
C LEU A 233 0.11 -5.19 -24.06
N HIS A 234 -0.27 -4.43 -25.09
CA HIS A 234 0.64 -3.62 -25.89
C HIS A 234 1.35 -2.53 -25.08
N ALA A 235 0.80 -2.10 -23.94
CA ALA A 235 1.50 -1.19 -23.04
C ALA A 235 2.78 -1.82 -22.47
N VAL A 236 2.72 -3.09 -22.04
CA VAL A 236 3.87 -3.82 -21.49
C VAL A 236 4.87 -4.15 -22.60
N GLU A 237 4.39 -4.58 -23.77
CA GLU A 237 5.23 -4.89 -24.93
C GLU A 237 6.10 -3.68 -25.32
N ARG A 238 5.50 -2.49 -25.44
CA ARG A 238 6.24 -1.25 -25.74
C ARG A 238 7.31 -0.91 -24.70
N VAL A 239 7.08 -1.22 -23.42
CA VAL A 239 8.08 -1.00 -22.36
C VAL A 239 9.25 -1.96 -22.51
N VAL A 240 8.97 -3.24 -22.76
CA VAL A 240 10.00 -4.27 -23.00
C VAL A 240 10.83 -3.96 -24.24
N GLU A 241 10.18 -3.53 -25.34
CA GLU A 241 10.83 -3.16 -26.60
C GLU A 241 11.78 -1.96 -26.47
N ARG A 242 11.50 -1.03 -25.55
CA ARG A 242 12.38 0.10 -25.23
C ARG A 242 13.61 -0.31 -24.40
N GLY A 243 13.81 -1.60 -24.17
CA GLY A 243 14.94 -2.13 -23.42
C GLY A 243 14.83 -1.91 -21.90
N VAL A 244 13.67 -1.49 -21.39
CA VAL A 244 13.41 -1.34 -19.95
C VAL A 244 13.40 -2.72 -19.29
N ASN A 245 13.96 -2.84 -18.08
CA ASN A 245 13.93 -4.10 -17.33
C ASN A 245 12.54 -4.30 -16.70
N VAL A 246 11.83 -5.36 -17.06
CA VAL A 246 10.47 -5.65 -16.61
C VAL A 246 10.46 -6.94 -15.78
N ALA A 247 10.05 -6.83 -14.52
CA ALA A 247 9.93 -7.98 -13.62
C ALA A 247 8.47 -8.15 -13.16
N LEU A 248 7.85 -9.24 -13.58
CA LEU A 248 6.51 -9.64 -13.16
C LEU A 248 6.63 -10.55 -11.94
N ILE A 249 6.25 -10.08 -10.76
CA ILE A 249 6.43 -10.81 -9.49
C ILE A 249 5.05 -11.12 -8.91
N TYR A 250 4.75 -12.41 -8.76
CA TYR A 250 3.44 -12.87 -8.30
C TYR A 250 3.56 -13.82 -7.11
N ALA A 251 2.67 -13.64 -6.14
CA ALA A 251 2.56 -14.48 -4.96
C ALA A 251 1.79 -15.78 -5.26
N ASP A 252 2.22 -16.91 -4.70
CA ASP A 252 1.60 -18.21 -5.01
C ASP A 252 0.30 -18.51 -4.25
N ARG A 253 -0.06 -17.70 -3.25
CA ARG A 253 -1.31 -17.80 -2.47
C ARG A 253 -2.25 -16.61 -2.65
N ASP A 254 -1.94 -15.71 -3.58
CA ASP A 254 -2.87 -14.65 -3.93
C ASP A 254 -4.01 -15.20 -4.79
N TYR A 255 -5.23 -15.13 -4.27
CA TYR A 255 -6.44 -15.48 -5.02
C TYR A 255 -6.95 -14.33 -5.89
N ARG A 256 -6.70 -13.07 -5.47
CA ARG A 256 -7.22 -11.87 -6.14
C ARG A 256 -6.49 -11.62 -7.46
N CYS A 257 -5.16 -11.67 -7.43
CA CYS A 257 -4.31 -11.53 -8.61
C CYS A 257 -3.39 -12.76 -8.76
N PRO A 258 -3.96 -13.92 -9.12
CA PRO A 258 -3.25 -15.18 -9.01
C PRO A 258 -2.08 -15.30 -9.99
N TRP A 259 -1.00 -15.92 -9.52
CA TRP A 259 0.24 -16.08 -10.28
C TRP A 259 0.08 -16.76 -11.63
N TYR A 260 -0.86 -17.71 -11.77
CA TYR A 260 -1.08 -18.39 -13.06
C TYR A 260 -1.70 -17.48 -14.11
N GLY A 261 -2.47 -16.46 -13.70
CA GLY A 261 -2.95 -15.41 -14.60
C GLY A 261 -1.79 -14.51 -15.05
N GLY A 262 -0.94 -14.09 -14.12
CA GLY A 262 0.31 -13.37 -14.42
C GLY A 262 1.25 -14.15 -15.34
N GLU A 263 1.37 -15.46 -15.14
CA GLU A 263 2.14 -16.35 -16.01
C GLU A 263 1.57 -16.31 -17.43
N ASN A 264 0.25 -16.46 -17.58
CA ASN A 264 -0.40 -16.45 -18.88
C ASN A 264 -0.23 -15.11 -19.60
N ILE A 265 -0.34 -14.00 -18.88
CA ILE A 265 -0.02 -12.65 -19.40
C ILE A 265 1.41 -12.63 -19.93
N SER A 266 2.40 -13.02 -19.11
CA SER A 266 3.82 -12.98 -19.49
C SER A 266 4.12 -13.79 -20.75
N LEU A 267 3.45 -14.93 -20.93
CA LEU A 267 3.64 -15.81 -22.09
C LEU A 267 2.88 -15.33 -23.34
N SER A 268 1.84 -14.52 -23.16
CA SER A 268 1.02 -13.96 -24.25
C SER A 268 1.62 -12.70 -24.87
N LEU A 269 2.53 -12.02 -24.17
CA LEU A 269 3.22 -10.84 -24.68
C LEU A 269 3.94 -11.13 -26.00
N ASN A 270 3.88 -10.18 -26.91
CA ASN A 270 4.54 -10.19 -28.20
C ASN A 270 5.59 -9.08 -28.27
N PHE A 271 6.86 -9.47 -28.23
CA PHE A 271 8.03 -8.58 -28.31
C PHE A 271 9.16 -9.35 -29.03
N PRO A 272 10.21 -8.67 -29.52
CA PRO A 272 11.20 -9.29 -30.41
C PRO A 272 11.85 -10.60 -29.89
N SER A 273 12.04 -10.74 -28.58
CA SER A 273 12.63 -11.93 -27.94
C SER A 273 11.62 -12.82 -27.19
N ALA A 274 10.34 -12.72 -27.53
CA ALA A 274 9.28 -13.46 -26.85
C ALA A 274 9.38 -14.97 -27.03
N SER A 275 9.89 -15.44 -28.17
CA SER A 275 10.13 -16.88 -28.41
C SER A 275 11.15 -17.44 -27.42
N GLU A 276 12.25 -16.71 -27.21
CA GLU A 276 13.32 -17.08 -26.31
C GLU A 276 12.85 -17.07 -24.86
N PHE A 277 12.07 -16.06 -24.44
CA PHE A 277 11.42 -16.02 -23.14
C PHE A 277 10.45 -17.20 -22.93
N ARG A 278 9.60 -17.51 -23.92
CA ARG A 278 8.70 -18.68 -23.90
C ARG A 278 9.48 -20.01 -23.87
N SER A 279 10.67 -20.07 -24.44
CA SER A 279 11.52 -21.25 -24.43
C SER A 279 12.28 -21.46 -23.10
N ALA A 280 12.52 -20.37 -22.34
CA ALA A 280 13.26 -20.39 -21.08
C ALA A 280 12.61 -21.31 -20.04
N GLY A 281 13.44 -21.94 -19.22
CA GLY A 281 12.98 -22.81 -18.13
C GLY A 281 12.87 -22.04 -16.81
N TYR A 282 12.10 -22.57 -15.88
CA TYR A 282 12.02 -22.07 -14.51
C TYR A 282 13.24 -22.50 -13.68
N THR A 283 13.94 -21.52 -13.11
CA THR A 283 15.07 -21.69 -12.20
C THR A 283 14.67 -21.28 -10.77
N PRO A 284 15.11 -21.99 -9.72
CA PRO A 284 14.90 -21.57 -8.34
C PRO A 284 15.50 -20.18 -8.06
N ILE A 285 14.76 -19.33 -7.36
CA ILE A 285 15.25 -18.05 -6.84
C ILE A 285 15.94 -18.33 -5.50
N LYS A 286 17.26 -18.12 -5.47
CA LYS A 286 18.06 -18.23 -4.25
C LYS A 286 18.28 -16.85 -3.66
N THR A 287 17.73 -16.60 -2.48
CA THR A 287 17.93 -15.35 -1.71
C THR A 287 18.75 -15.59 -0.45
N ASN A 288 18.81 -16.82 0.02
CA ASN A 288 19.69 -17.30 1.08
C ASN A 288 19.97 -18.81 0.90
N CYS A 289 20.70 -19.40 1.85
CA CYS A 289 21.07 -20.82 1.82
C CYS A 289 19.97 -21.75 2.37
N SER A 290 18.97 -21.22 3.08
CA SER A 290 18.05 -22.00 3.90
C SER A 290 16.78 -22.41 3.15
N TYR A 291 16.34 -21.65 2.14
CA TYR A 291 15.13 -21.98 1.39
C TYR A 291 15.12 -21.41 -0.04
N THR A 292 14.21 -21.93 -0.86
CA THR A 292 13.94 -21.41 -2.21
C THR A 292 12.79 -20.41 -2.14
N ALA A 293 13.04 -19.15 -2.48
CA ALA A 293 12.04 -18.09 -2.39
C ALA A 293 10.89 -18.27 -3.40
N GLY A 294 11.19 -18.90 -4.53
CA GLY A 294 10.25 -19.09 -5.62
C GLY A 294 10.95 -19.62 -6.87
N PHE A 295 10.29 -19.52 -8.00
CA PHE A 295 10.88 -19.80 -9.30
C PHE A 295 10.76 -18.61 -10.23
N VAL A 296 11.77 -18.41 -11.06
CA VAL A 296 11.81 -17.39 -12.10
C VAL A 296 12.01 -18.00 -13.48
N ARG A 297 11.27 -17.47 -14.46
CA ARG A 297 11.54 -17.59 -15.89
C ARG A 297 12.01 -16.21 -16.35
N GLU A 298 13.18 -16.12 -16.96
CA GLU A 298 13.78 -14.85 -17.36
C GLU A 298 14.54 -14.99 -18.68
N HIS A 299 14.41 -13.97 -19.52
CA HIS A 299 15.19 -13.80 -20.73
C HIS A 299 15.47 -12.31 -20.95
N GLY A 300 16.75 -11.94 -21.09
CA GLY A 300 17.14 -10.55 -21.36
C GLY A 300 16.62 -9.57 -20.31
N ASN A 301 15.70 -8.70 -20.70
CA ASN A 301 15.11 -7.65 -19.87
C ASN A 301 13.68 -7.94 -19.39
N ILE A 302 13.22 -9.19 -19.47
CA ILE A 302 11.90 -9.60 -18.96
C ILE A 302 12.00 -10.85 -18.09
N SER A 303 11.31 -10.81 -16.95
CA SER A 303 11.19 -11.94 -16.03
C SER A 303 9.78 -12.12 -15.50
N PHE A 304 9.42 -13.37 -15.22
CA PHE A 304 8.22 -13.77 -14.50
C PHE A 304 8.60 -14.65 -13.30
N SER A 305 8.17 -14.26 -12.11
CA SER A 305 8.48 -14.93 -10.85
C SER A 305 7.21 -15.35 -10.12
N ARG A 306 7.18 -16.63 -9.70
CA ARG A 306 6.22 -17.16 -8.73
C ARG A 306 6.92 -17.24 -7.36
N ILE A 307 6.52 -16.41 -6.41
CA ILE A 307 7.07 -16.35 -5.05
C ILE A 307 6.24 -17.21 -4.13
N PHE A 308 6.90 -18.11 -3.40
CA PHE A 308 6.24 -19.09 -2.56
C PHE A 308 5.71 -18.50 -1.25
N GLU A 309 4.83 -19.22 -0.57
CA GLU A 309 4.37 -18.90 0.79
C GLU A 309 3.88 -17.46 0.98
N SER A 310 3.39 -16.80 -0.09
CA SER A 310 3.10 -15.36 -0.09
C SER A 310 1.69 -15.06 -0.60
N GLY A 311 0.98 -14.16 0.09
CA GLY A 311 -0.29 -13.58 -0.37
C GLY A 311 -0.08 -12.29 -1.18
N HIS A 312 -1.17 -11.55 -1.41
CA HIS A 312 -1.23 -10.40 -2.32
C HIS A 312 -0.07 -9.40 -2.16
N GLY A 313 0.22 -8.94 -0.94
CA GLY A 313 1.39 -8.11 -0.64
C GLY A 313 2.63 -8.96 -0.33
N VAL A 314 3.39 -9.34 -1.36
CA VAL A 314 4.53 -10.27 -1.25
C VAL A 314 5.53 -9.86 -0.15
N ALA A 315 5.83 -8.56 0.00
CA ALA A 315 6.78 -8.10 1.00
C ALA A 315 6.28 -8.32 2.44
N GLY A 316 4.97 -8.36 2.66
CA GLY A 316 4.41 -8.65 3.99
C GLY A 316 4.63 -10.10 4.44
N TYR A 317 4.79 -11.04 3.48
CA TYR A 317 4.98 -12.47 3.77
C TYR A 317 6.44 -12.91 3.64
N GLN A 318 7.16 -12.35 2.67
CA GLN A 318 8.55 -12.66 2.36
C GLN A 318 9.39 -11.39 2.16
N PRO A 319 9.59 -10.58 3.23
CA PRO A 319 10.25 -9.29 3.11
C PRO A 319 11.73 -9.42 2.71
N GLU A 320 12.47 -10.41 3.23
CA GLU A 320 13.88 -10.60 2.86
C GLU A 320 14.03 -10.99 1.39
N ALA A 321 13.23 -11.96 0.95
CA ALA A 321 13.31 -12.44 -0.42
C ALA A 321 12.93 -11.36 -1.43
N LEU A 322 11.85 -10.62 -1.18
CA LEU A 322 11.44 -9.56 -2.08
C LEU A 322 12.43 -8.40 -2.09
N SER A 323 13.03 -8.06 -0.95
CA SER A 323 14.10 -7.05 -0.89
C SER A 323 15.30 -7.44 -1.75
N VAL A 324 15.73 -8.71 -1.70
CA VAL A 324 16.81 -9.22 -2.57
C VAL A 324 16.42 -9.16 -4.05
N ILE A 325 15.20 -9.60 -4.39
CA ILE A 325 14.69 -9.57 -5.77
C ILE A 325 14.61 -8.14 -6.29
N PHE A 326 14.07 -7.21 -5.50
CA PHE A 326 13.98 -5.79 -5.84
C PHE A 326 15.37 -5.21 -6.16
N ASN A 327 16.36 -5.46 -5.30
CA ASN A 327 17.73 -5.00 -5.53
C ASN A 327 18.36 -5.61 -6.81
N ARG A 328 18.07 -6.88 -7.13
CA ARG A 328 18.52 -7.50 -8.40
C ARG A 328 17.88 -6.84 -9.63
N VAL A 329 16.58 -6.58 -9.58
CA VAL A 329 15.86 -5.87 -10.65
C VAL A 329 16.47 -4.48 -10.89
N MET A 330 16.69 -3.73 -9.80
CA MET A 330 17.22 -2.36 -9.86
C MET A 330 18.68 -2.31 -10.32
N SER A 331 19.47 -3.33 -10.04
CA SER A 331 20.87 -3.43 -10.47
C SER A 331 21.07 -4.19 -11.80
N ARG A 332 19.98 -4.57 -12.49
CA ARG A 332 19.99 -5.41 -13.70
C ARG A 332 20.83 -6.69 -13.57
N ARG A 333 20.59 -7.40 -12.48
CA ARG A 333 21.12 -8.75 -12.25
C ARG A 333 20.05 -9.80 -12.51
N ASP A 334 20.46 -11.01 -12.88
CA ASP A 334 19.52 -12.13 -13.00
C ASP A 334 18.77 -12.36 -11.68
N LEU A 335 17.49 -12.67 -11.77
CA LEU A 335 16.67 -12.81 -10.58
C LEU A 335 16.96 -14.10 -9.81
N ALA A 336 17.45 -15.14 -10.49
CA ALA A 336 17.67 -16.45 -9.90
C ALA A 336 18.78 -16.44 -8.83
N THR A 337 19.93 -15.83 -9.16
CA THR A 337 21.16 -15.86 -8.36
C THR A 337 21.70 -14.47 -8.03
N GLY A 338 21.47 -13.48 -8.90
CA GLY A 338 22.04 -12.15 -8.79
C GLY A 338 23.50 -12.04 -9.25
N GLU A 339 24.08 -13.10 -9.80
CA GLU A 339 25.49 -13.19 -10.18
C GLU A 339 25.73 -12.65 -11.60
N VAL A 340 24.78 -12.84 -12.51
CA VAL A 340 24.89 -12.46 -13.92
C VAL A 340 24.49 -10.99 -14.10
N ASP A 341 25.38 -10.19 -14.67
CA ASP A 341 25.06 -8.83 -15.13
C ASP A 341 24.35 -8.90 -16.48
N LEU A 342 23.05 -8.59 -16.49
CA LEU A 342 22.19 -8.69 -17.68
C LEU A 342 22.55 -7.63 -18.73
N ARG A 343 23.21 -6.53 -18.34
CA ARG A 343 23.70 -5.51 -19.29
C ARG A 343 24.84 -6.05 -20.16
N LYS A 344 25.61 -7.00 -19.62
CA LYS A 344 26.72 -7.65 -20.33
C LYS A 344 26.28 -8.93 -21.05
N HIS A 345 25.12 -9.48 -20.71
CA HIS A 345 24.63 -10.77 -21.21
C HIS A 345 23.18 -10.65 -21.70
N ALA A 346 22.97 -9.89 -22.79
CA ALA A 346 21.63 -9.62 -23.33
C ALA A 346 20.84 -10.89 -23.72
N GLY A 347 21.53 -11.98 -24.08
CA GLY A 347 20.92 -13.29 -24.38
C GLY A 347 20.80 -14.23 -23.18
N TYR A 348 20.98 -13.73 -21.96
CA TYR A 348 20.79 -14.54 -20.75
C TYR A 348 19.38 -15.14 -20.74
N LYS A 349 19.30 -16.42 -20.39
CA LYS A 349 18.05 -17.13 -20.21
C LYS A 349 18.13 -18.15 -19.09
N THR A 350 17.08 -18.21 -18.28
CA THR A 350 16.98 -19.22 -17.22
C THR A 350 16.83 -20.63 -17.80
N LYS A 351 17.34 -21.60 -17.04
CA LYS A 351 17.32 -23.03 -17.38
C LYS A 351 16.61 -23.82 -16.29
N GLY A 352 15.85 -24.84 -16.67
CA GLY A 352 15.19 -25.72 -15.70
C GLY A 352 13.83 -26.19 -16.18
N ARG A 353 12.89 -26.33 -15.23
CA ARG A 353 11.57 -26.94 -15.48
C ARG A 353 10.77 -26.13 -16.48
N LYS A 354 10.02 -26.78 -17.38
CA LYS A 354 9.16 -26.07 -18.33
C LYS A 354 7.92 -25.46 -17.67
N SER A 355 7.47 -26.05 -16.57
CA SER A 355 6.33 -25.57 -15.77
C SER A 355 6.59 -25.72 -14.29
N VAL A 356 6.03 -24.81 -13.50
CA VAL A 356 6.01 -24.85 -12.04
C VAL A 356 4.59 -25.01 -11.46
N ARG A 357 3.58 -25.26 -12.30
CA ARG A 357 2.17 -25.45 -11.84
C ARG A 357 1.99 -26.62 -10.87
N GLY A 358 2.76 -27.69 -11.07
CA GLY A 358 2.75 -28.86 -10.18
C GLY A 358 3.55 -28.68 -8.89
N VAL A 359 4.21 -27.54 -8.66
CA VAL A 359 4.93 -27.29 -7.41
C VAL A 359 3.94 -26.85 -6.34
N MET A 360 3.77 -27.71 -5.34
CA MET A 360 2.84 -27.54 -4.21
C MET A 360 3.64 -27.38 -2.92
N ASN A 361 3.16 -26.51 -2.03
CA ASN A 361 3.69 -26.33 -0.69
C ASN A 361 2.66 -26.75 0.37
N LYS A 362 3.13 -27.08 1.58
CA LYS A 362 2.25 -27.36 2.71
C LYS A 362 1.57 -26.06 3.15
N VAL A 363 0.25 -26.08 3.30
CA VAL A 363 -0.51 -24.95 3.84
C VAL A 363 -0.13 -24.77 5.33
N PRO A 364 0.33 -23.59 5.76
CA PRO A 364 0.67 -23.32 7.15
C PRO A 364 -0.59 -23.34 8.02
N GLU A 365 -0.42 -23.57 9.33
CA GLU A 365 -1.52 -23.39 10.26
C GLU A 365 -1.92 -21.91 10.36
N SER A 366 -3.21 -21.63 10.33
CA SER A 366 -3.71 -20.27 10.57
C SER A 366 -3.38 -19.84 12.00
N PRO A 367 -2.85 -18.62 12.20
CA PRO A 367 -2.62 -18.07 13.53
C PRO A 367 -3.95 -17.86 14.28
N VAL A 368 -3.87 -17.65 15.59
CA VAL A 368 -5.03 -17.22 16.41
C VAL A 368 -5.44 -15.82 15.94
N ASN A 369 -6.74 -15.57 15.73
CA ASN A 369 -7.19 -14.25 15.32
C ASN A 369 -6.92 -13.23 16.45
N THR A 370 -6.42 -12.05 16.09
CA THR A 370 -6.31 -10.91 17.00
C THR A 370 -7.44 -9.95 16.67
N CYS A 371 -8.30 -9.69 17.64
CA CYS A 371 -9.48 -8.85 17.47
C CYS A 371 -9.13 -7.40 17.79
N PHE A 372 -8.98 -6.59 16.75
CA PHE A 372 -8.82 -5.14 16.87
C PHE A 372 -10.21 -4.52 16.92
N VAL A 373 -10.51 -3.72 17.94
CA VAL A 373 -11.82 -3.06 18.12
C VAL A 373 -12.16 -2.16 16.93
N ARG A 374 -11.15 -1.51 16.38
CA ARG A 374 -11.27 -0.67 15.17
C ARG A 374 -11.41 -1.50 13.89
N ASP A 375 -11.24 -2.83 13.96
CA ASP A 375 -11.45 -3.83 12.90
C ASP A 375 -12.31 -5.01 13.35
N ALA A 376 -13.34 -4.71 14.14
CA ALA A 376 -14.09 -5.76 14.77
C ALA A 376 -14.75 -6.73 13.76
N PRO A 377 -15.37 -6.26 12.66
CA PRO A 377 -16.02 -7.15 11.69
C PRO A 377 -15.12 -8.17 10.98
N LEU A 378 -13.82 -7.88 10.77
CA LEU A 378 -12.90 -8.78 10.06
C LEU A 378 -11.94 -9.51 11.00
N SER A 379 -11.53 -8.87 12.08
CA SER A 379 -10.48 -9.37 12.96
C SER A 379 -11.04 -10.13 14.17
N CYS A 380 -12.30 -9.92 14.53
CA CYS A 380 -12.93 -10.54 15.69
C CYS A 380 -13.78 -11.75 15.34
N THR A 381 -13.86 -12.70 16.26
CA THR A 381 -14.85 -13.78 16.18
C THR A 381 -16.25 -13.25 16.48
N ASP A 382 -17.28 -14.02 16.12
CA ASP A 382 -18.67 -13.71 16.49
C ASP A 382 -18.84 -13.48 18.01
N GLU A 383 -18.11 -14.26 18.83
CA GLU A 383 -18.10 -14.12 20.29
C GLU A 383 -17.51 -12.77 20.73
N GLN A 384 -16.40 -12.36 20.12
CA GLN A 384 -15.76 -11.08 20.40
C GLN A 384 -16.61 -9.89 19.90
N LEU A 385 -17.27 -10.04 18.75
CA LEU A 385 -18.22 -9.06 18.22
C LEU A 385 -19.43 -8.88 19.14
N MET A 386 -20.00 -9.97 19.65
CA MET A 386 -21.09 -9.90 20.63
C MET A 386 -20.63 -9.20 21.91
N ALA A 387 -19.47 -9.57 22.45
CA ALA A 387 -18.91 -8.94 23.66
C ALA A 387 -18.68 -7.43 23.47
N LEU A 388 -18.22 -7.00 22.29
CA LEU A 388 -18.11 -5.58 21.95
C LEU A 388 -19.47 -4.89 21.88
N THR A 389 -20.46 -5.53 21.27
CA THR A 389 -21.82 -4.98 21.07
C THR A 389 -22.54 -4.76 22.40
N VAL A 390 -22.37 -5.67 23.37
CA VAL A 390 -23.02 -5.59 24.69
C VAL A 390 -22.18 -4.84 25.74
N GLY A 391 -21.00 -4.32 25.38
CA GLY A 391 -20.12 -3.56 26.27
C GLY A 391 -19.37 -4.40 27.31
N GLU A 392 -19.29 -5.71 27.12
CA GLU A 392 -18.62 -6.65 28.04
C GLU A 392 -17.17 -6.97 27.64
N ALA A 393 -16.74 -6.58 26.43
CA ALA A 393 -15.39 -6.80 25.96
C ALA A 393 -14.37 -5.98 26.77
N LYS A 394 -13.30 -6.64 27.23
CA LYS A 394 -12.13 -5.92 27.75
C LYS A 394 -11.22 -5.52 26.60
N VAL A 395 -10.96 -4.23 26.50
CA VAL A 395 -10.12 -3.65 25.44
C VAL A 395 -8.85 -3.07 26.06
N LYS A 396 -7.70 -3.43 25.47
CA LYS A 396 -6.41 -2.82 25.78
C LYS A 396 -5.72 -2.46 24.48
N ASP A 397 -5.24 -1.22 24.36
CA ASP A 397 -4.51 -0.74 23.17
C ASP A 397 -5.25 -1.04 21.86
N TRP A 398 -6.57 -0.81 21.85
CA TRP A 398 -7.48 -1.10 20.73
C TRP A 398 -7.65 -2.58 20.36
N VAL A 399 -7.19 -3.51 21.20
CA VAL A 399 -7.35 -4.96 21.02
C VAL A 399 -8.28 -5.54 22.08
N VAL A 400 -9.23 -6.39 21.67
CA VAL A 400 -10.05 -7.18 22.61
C VAL A 400 -9.19 -8.28 23.21
N VAL A 401 -8.92 -8.15 24.50
CA VAL A 401 -8.16 -9.14 25.27
C VAL A 401 -9.07 -10.20 25.90
N GLU A 402 -10.34 -9.85 26.14
CA GLU A 402 -11.38 -10.79 26.58
C GLU A 402 -12.72 -10.46 25.89
N PRO A 403 -13.37 -11.45 25.24
CA PRO A 403 -12.97 -12.86 25.12
C PRO A 403 -11.75 -13.06 24.21
N LYS A 404 -10.97 -14.13 24.47
CA LYS A 404 -9.75 -14.44 23.71
C LYS A 404 -10.07 -14.87 22.28
N GLY A 405 -9.20 -14.52 21.34
CA GLY A 405 -9.26 -15.01 19.97
C GLY A 405 -9.14 -16.54 19.88
N ARG A 406 -9.62 -17.10 18.78
CA ARG A 406 -9.58 -18.54 18.47
C ARG A 406 -8.91 -18.76 17.11
N LYS A 407 -8.36 -19.95 16.89
CA LYS A 407 -7.87 -20.32 15.54
C LYS A 407 -9.06 -20.38 14.58
N PRO A 408 -8.97 -19.79 13.37
CA PRO A 408 -9.96 -20.01 12.32
C PRO A 408 -10.13 -21.52 12.08
N LYS A 409 -11.36 -22.01 11.99
CA LYS A 409 -11.59 -23.42 11.62
C LYS A 409 -11.01 -23.64 10.23
N ALA A 410 -10.17 -24.67 10.08
CA ALA A 410 -9.65 -25.05 8.77
C ALA A 410 -10.82 -25.29 7.81
N MET A 411 -10.81 -24.62 6.66
CA MET A 411 -11.83 -24.83 5.63
C MET A 411 -11.69 -26.27 5.12
N LYS A 412 -12.65 -27.14 5.45
CA LYS A 412 -12.70 -28.51 4.91
C LYS A 412 -13.01 -28.40 3.42
N VAL A 413 -11.98 -28.47 2.58
CA VAL A 413 -12.17 -28.64 1.14
C VAL A 413 -12.59 -30.09 0.91
N GLU A 414 -13.90 -30.36 0.91
CA GLU A 414 -14.41 -31.60 0.33
C GLU A 414 -14.09 -31.57 -1.17
N ARG A 415 -13.13 -32.39 -1.61
CA ARG A 415 -12.97 -32.71 -3.03
C ARG A 415 -14.21 -33.48 -3.49
N LYS A 416 -15.31 -32.78 -3.76
CA LYS A 416 -16.37 -33.32 -4.63
C LYS A 416 -15.86 -33.24 -6.07
N GLY A 417 -15.96 -34.39 -6.74
CA GLY A 417 -15.14 -34.75 -7.89
C GLY A 417 -15.40 -33.98 -9.19
N ARG A 418 -14.50 -34.24 -10.13
CA ARG A 418 -14.58 -34.04 -11.60
C ARG A 418 -15.47 -32.88 -12.08
N PHE A 419 -14.83 -31.78 -12.45
CA PHE A 419 -15.31 -31.00 -13.58
C PHE A 419 -15.03 -31.83 -14.84
N VAL A 420 -16.10 -32.19 -15.54
CA VAL A 420 -16.08 -32.78 -16.90
C VAL A 420 -15.74 -31.69 -17.90
#